data_AF-A0A286DRN6-F1
#
_entry.id   AF-A0A286DRN6-F1
#
_cell.length_a   1.000
_cell.length_b   1.000
_cell.length_c   1.000
_cell.angle_alpha   90.00
_cell.angle_beta   90.00
_cell.angle_gamma   90.00
#
_symmetry.space_group_name_H-M   'P 1'
#
loop_
_entity.id
_entity.type
_entity.pdbx_description
1 polymer ?
#
loop_
_entity_poly.entity_id
_entity_poly.type
_entity_poly.pdbx_seq_one_letter_code
_entity_poly.pdbx_strand_id
1 'polypeptide(L)'
;MKTFTLEMLAEQAGVSLATVDRVLNERGGVSTRTAQKVLEAAREAGLKRILPEEHRHAWQIEVLLSGDDAFFFRQLASDFSAIATALGYRRVVLHRTFVPESCPDRLAVLIEERSKTRDALIIFAHEHPAVYQALQCCRQRGVPVVTLVTDLPGAHRLCHVGIDQLQAGRTAGLMMGSLIRQQGDVIMVSGRSEYRAHQQRIQGFRDVLEKRFPEVTLREALAGQESRITISRLLEKELVQSAKVVGLYNTGLGNTEISEALARHRLTQACTLITHELYSTTKALFSRNALALTLDQNTARHAQLSVNILLSYLEHGEIPEEYNSGKVTFMLYTQENFY
;
A
#
# COMPACT_ATOMS: atom_id res chain seq x y z
N MET A 1 -47.52 10.94 -20.66
CA MET A 1 -46.71 10.96 -19.41
C MET A 1 -46.85 12.35 -18.81
N LYS A 2 -47.23 12.46 -17.53
CA LYS A 2 -47.32 13.76 -16.85
C LYS A 2 -45.94 14.41 -16.81
N THR A 3 -45.83 15.65 -17.25
CA THR A 3 -44.60 16.45 -17.13
C THR A 3 -44.35 16.70 -15.65
N PHE A 4 -43.24 16.19 -15.12
CA PHE A 4 -42.84 16.45 -13.74
C PHE A 4 -42.42 17.92 -13.60
N THR A 5 -43.08 18.68 -12.73
CA THR A 5 -42.86 20.13 -12.60
C THR A 5 -41.89 20.44 -11.45
N LEU A 6 -41.35 21.66 -11.43
CA LEU A 6 -40.44 22.10 -10.35
C LEU A 6 -41.16 22.24 -9.01
N GLU A 7 -42.47 22.48 -9.02
CA GLU A 7 -43.31 22.49 -7.82
C GLU A 7 -43.44 21.09 -7.22
N MET A 8 -43.63 20.06 -8.06
CA MET A 8 -43.63 18.66 -7.61
C MET A 8 -42.27 18.25 -7.05
N LEU A 9 -41.18 18.73 -7.66
CA LEU A 9 -39.82 18.53 -7.15
C LEU A 9 -39.63 19.16 -5.78
N ALA A 10 -40.12 20.39 -5.59
CA ALA A 10 -40.02 21.12 -4.34
C ALA A 10 -40.78 20.40 -3.22
N GLU A 11 -41.99 19.91 -3.52
CA GLU A 11 -42.81 19.12 -2.60
C GLU A 11 -42.13 17.80 -2.22
N GLN A 12 -41.62 17.04 -3.19
CA GLN A 12 -40.91 15.78 -2.96
C GLN A 12 -39.63 15.97 -2.14
N ALA A 13 -38.86 17.02 -2.41
CA ALA A 13 -37.63 17.33 -1.68
C ALA A 13 -37.89 18.01 -0.31
N GLY A 14 -39.14 18.41 -0.03
CA GLY A 14 -39.53 19.10 1.21
C GLY A 14 -38.92 20.50 1.35
N VAL A 15 -38.78 21.24 0.24
CA VAL A 15 -38.16 22.58 0.21
C VAL A 15 -39.01 23.57 -0.59
N SER A 16 -38.67 24.87 -0.55
CA SER A 16 -39.34 25.88 -1.37
C SER A 16 -38.93 25.80 -2.84
N LEU A 17 -39.80 26.26 -3.75
CA LEU A 17 -39.47 26.40 -5.17
C LEU A 17 -38.22 27.27 -5.40
N ALA A 18 -38.03 28.31 -4.59
CA ALA A 18 -36.85 29.16 -4.63
C ALA A 18 -35.56 28.40 -4.23
N THR A 19 -35.67 27.43 -3.31
CA THR A 19 -34.56 26.55 -2.94
C THR A 19 -34.21 25.61 -4.09
N VAL A 20 -35.22 25.02 -4.75
CA VAL A 20 -35.02 24.20 -5.95
C VAL A 20 -34.35 24.99 -7.07
N ASP A 21 -34.82 26.20 -7.34
CA ASP A 21 -34.22 27.10 -8.33
C ASP A 21 -32.76 27.43 -8.02
N ARG A 22 -32.44 27.74 -6.74
CA ARG A 22 -31.05 27.99 -6.31
C ARG A 22 -30.15 26.78 -6.50
N VAL A 23 -30.64 25.58 -6.18
CA VAL A 23 -29.88 24.33 -6.32
C VAL A 23 -29.68 23.99 -7.79
N LEU A 24 -30.73 23.99 -8.61
CA LEU A 24 -30.68 23.61 -10.02
C LEU A 24 -29.91 24.60 -10.91
N ASN A 25 -29.77 25.86 -10.48
CA ASN A 25 -29.05 26.90 -11.20
C ASN A 25 -27.74 27.35 -10.51
N GLU A 26 -27.25 26.60 -9.51
CA GLU A 26 -25.97 26.87 -8.82
C GLU A 26 -25.85 28.28 -8.22
N ARG A 27 -26.96 28.88 -7.79
CA ARG A 27 -27.03 30.28 -7.30
C ARG A 27 -26.52 30.45 -5.85
N GLY A 28 -26.05 29.37 -5.21
CA GLY A 28 -25.57 29.37 -3.83
C GLY A 28 -26.66 29.59 -2.77
N GLY A 29 -26.24 29.72 -1.50
CA GLY A 29 -27.13 30.05 -0.38
C GLY A 29 -28.05 28.90 0.09
N VAL A 30 -27.67 27.65 -0.18
CA VAL A 30 -28.38 26.43 0.25
C VAL A 30 -27.37 25.50 0.91
N SER A 31 -27.71 24.89 2.05
CA SER A 31 -26.81 23.95 2.73
C SER A 31 -26.58 22.70 1.88
N THR A 32 -25.41 22.06 2.02
CA THR A 32 -25.04 20.85 1.27
C THR A 32 -26.07 19.74 1.41
N ARG A 33 -26.58 19.53 2.63
CA ARG A 33 -27.64 18.55 2.94
C ARG A 33 -28.95 18.84 2.19
N THR A 34 -29.34 20.10 2.09
CA THR A 34 -30.57 20.49 1.38
C THR A 34 -30.37 20.41 -0.13
N ALA A 35 -29.19 20.78 -0.64
CA ALA A 35 -28.85 20.61 -2.06
C ALA A 35 -28.87 19.13 -2.49
N GLN A 36 -28.33 18.23 -1.67
CA GLN A 36 -28.36 16.78 -1.89
C GLN A 36 -29.79 16.24 -2.01
N LYS A 37 -30.66 16.56 -1.04
CA LYS A 37 -32.06 16.15 -1.07
C LYS A 37 -32.78 16.57 -2.35
N VAL A 38 -32.52 17.80 -2.83
CA VAL A 38 -33.11 18.31 -4.06
C VAL A 38 -32.57 17.60 -5.30
N LEU A 39 -31.26 17.35 -5.36
CA LEU A 39 -30.63 16.67 -6.50
C LEU A 39 -31.00 15.19 -6.57
N GLU A 40 -31.13 14.50 -5.43
CA GLU A 40 -31.64 13.12 -5.35
C GLU A 40 -33.08 13.04 -5.84
N ALA A 41 -33.98 13.88 -5.31
CA ALA A 41 -35.37 13.95 -5.77
C ALA A 41 -35.46 14.27 -7.28
N ALA A 42 -34.57 15.11 -7.81
CA ALA A 42 -34.54 15.44 -9.24
C ALA A 42 -34.06 14.27 -10.11
N ARG A 43 -33.11 13.46 -9.62
CA ARG A 43 -32.65 12.24 -10.31
C ARG A 43 -33.74 11.17 -10.30
N GLU A 44 -34.38 10.93 -9.15
CA GLU A 44 -35.49 9.99 -9.00
C GLU A 44 -36.68 10.35 -9.90
N ALA A 45 -36.98 11.65 -10.01
CA ALA A 45 -38.03 12.16 -10.87
C ALA A 45 -37.71 12.09 -12.37
N GLY A 46 -36.47 11.73 -12.75
CA GLY A 46 -36.05 11.63 -14.15
C GLY A 46 -36.06 12.98 -14.88
N LEU A 47 -35.71 14.07 -14.19
CA LEU A 47 -35.71 15.41 -14.76
C LEU A 47 -34.79 15.45 -16.01
N LYS A 48 -35.35 15.77 -17.18
CA LYS A 48 -34.60 15.86 -18.46
C LYS A 48 -33.80 17.16 -18.57
N ARG A 49 -32.87 17.38 -17.64
CA ARG A 49 -31.96 18.53 -17.59
C ARG A 49 -30.60 18.07 -17.04
N ILE A 50 -29.53 18.75 -17.45
CA ILE A 50 -28.24 18.63 -16.79
C ILE A 50 -28.39 19.22 -15.38
N LEU A 51 -28.48 18.35 -14.39
CA LEU A 51 -28.52 18.74 -12.99
C LEU A 51 -27.13 19.22 -12.58
N PRO A 52 -27.03 20.30 -11.79
CA PRO A 52 -25.78 20.66 -11.14
C PRO A 52 -25.18 19.47 -10.43
N GLU A 53 -23.89 19.26 -10.64
CA GLU A 53 -23.17 18.32 -9.81
C GLU A 53 -23.04 18.95 -8.42
N GLU A 54 -23.22 18.14 -7.38
CA GLU A 54 -23.00 18.59 -6.01
C GLU A 54 -21.62 19.27 -5.96
N HIS A 55 -21.57 20.53 -5.53
CA HIS A 55 -20.32 21.18 -5.14
C HIS A 55 -19.82 20.45 -3.88
N ARG A 56 -19.24 19.27 -4.07
CA ARG A 56 -18.56 18.55 -3.01
C ARG A 56 -17.21 19.22 -2.81
N HIS A 57 -16.90 19.49 -1.55
CA HIS A 57 -15.53 19.76 -1.16
C HIS A 57 -14.69 18.56 -1.57
N ALA A 58 -13.81 18.73 -2.56
CA ALA A 58 -12.94 17.65 -2.98
C ALA A 58 -11.97 17.36 -1.83
N TRP A 59 -12.07 16.16 -1.25
CA TRP A 59 -11.22 15.76 -0.13
C TRP A 59 -9.75 15.78 -0.56
N GLN A 60 -8.93 16.54 0.16
CA GLN A 60 -7.50 16.69 -0.04
C GLN A 60 -6.78 15.65 0.81
N ILE A 61 -6.27 14.59 0.17
CA ILE A 61 -5.57 13.51 0.88
C ILE A 61 -4.10 13.53 0.50
N GLU A 62 -3.20 13.56 1.48
CA GLU A 62 -1.77 13.35 1.24
C GLU A 62 -1.44 11.86 1.28
N VAL A 63 -0.62 11.40 0.35
CA VAL A 63 -0.03 10.08 0.31
C VAL A 63 1.48 10.23 0.42
N LEU A 64 2.04 9.88 1.56
CA LEU A 64 3.46 9.92 1.86
C LEU A 64 4.06 8.53 1.64
N LEU A 65 4.85 8.38 0.58
CA LEU A 65 5.46 7.11 0.16
C LEU A 65 6.98 7.17 0.26
N SER A 66 7.62 5.99 0.24
CA SER A 66 9.07 5.88 0.08
C SER A 66 9.50 6.48 -1.26
N GLY A 67 10.55 7.30 -1.21
CA GLY A 67 11.21 7.87 -2.38
C GLY A 67 12.36 7.01 -2.93
N ASP A 68 12.64 5.87 -2.32
CA ASP A 68 13.68 4.95 -2.78
C ASP A 68 13.22 4.18 -4.04
N ASP A 69 14.16 3.65 -4.82
CA ASP A 69 13.94 3.11 -6.17
C ASP A 69 13.30 1.70 -6.21
N ALA A 70 12.33 1.44 -5.33
CA ALA A 70 11.59 0.18 -5.34
C ALA A 70 10.42 0.21 -6.33
N PHE A 71 10.28 -0.86 -7.13
CA PHE A 71 9.16 -1.04 -8.05
C PHE A 71 7.80 -0.88 -7.35
N PHE A 72 7.67 -1.48 -6.16
CA PHE A 72 6.45 -1.47 -5.37
C PHE A 72 5.88 -0.07 -5.16
N PHE A 73 6.69 0.90 -4.73
CA PHE A 73 6.20 2.26 -4.46
C PHE A 73 5.88 3.06 -5.74
N ARG A 74 6.58 2.79 -6.85
CA ARG A 74 6.20 3.35 -8.16
C ARG A 74 4.86 2.84 -8.62
N GLN A 75 4.62 1.53 -8.51
CA GLN A 75 3.35 0.93 -8.89
C GLN A 75 2.22 1.45 -8.00
N LEU A 76 2.44 1.49 -6.67
CA LEU A 76 1.50 2.04 -5.71
C LEU A 76 1.13 3.50 -6.02
N ALA A 77 2.10 4.35 -6.36
CA ALA A 77 1.85 5.73 -6.78
C ALA A 77 1.02 5.82 -8.07
N SER A 78 1.23 4.89 -9.02
CA SER A 78 0.43 4.76 -10.25
C SER A 78 -1.00 4.35 -9.91
N ASP A 79 -1.19 3.39 -9.01
CA ASP A 79 -2.50 2.88 -8.62
C ASP A 79 -3.32 3.95 -7.88
N PHE A 80 -2.69 4.74 -7.00
CA PHE A 80 -3.33 5.93 -6.43
C PHE A 80 -3.75 6.93 -7.52
N SER A 81 -2.93 7.12 -8.56
CA SER A 81 -3.28 7.98 -9.71
C SER A 81 -4.54 7.47 -10.43
N ALA A 82 -4.61 6.17 -10.65
CA ALA A 82 -5.74 5.53 -11.32
C ALA A 82 -7.02 5.69 -10.49
N ILE A 83 -6.94 5.50 -9.17
CA ILE A 83 -8.07 5.70 -8.25
C ILE A 83 -8.54 7.16 -8.25
N ALA A 84 -7.62 8.13 -8.14
CA ALA A 84 -7.97 9.54 -8.19
C ALA A 84 -8.66 9.91 -9.52
N THR A 85 -8.17 9.35 -10.63
CA THR A 85 -8.77 9.55 -11.95
C THR A 85 -10.18 8.96 -12.03
N ALA A 86 -10.37 7.73 -11.54
CA ALA A 86 -11.65 7.04 -11.55
C ALA A 86 -12.70 7.70 -10.65
N LEU A 87 -12.29 8.24 -9.49
CA LEU A 87 -13.17 8.93 -8.55
C LEU A 87 -13.49 10.37 -8.98
N GLY A 88 -12.64 10.97 -9.80
CA GLY A 88 -12.79 12.33 -10.31
C GLY A 88 -12.32 13.41 -9.33
N TYR A 89 -11.68 14.44 -9.88
CA TYR A 89 -11.08 15.56 -9.12
C TYR A 89 -12.08 16.36 -8.27
N ARG A 90 -13.38 16.25 -8.56
CA ARG A 90 -14.46 16.89 -7.80
C ARG A 90 -14.78 16.18 -6.48
N ARG A 91 -14.39 14.90 -6.34
CA ARG A 91 -14.59 14.12 -5.11
C ARG A 91 -13.34 14.04 -4.26
N VAL A 92 -12.18 13.81 -4.88
CA VAL A 92 -10.92 13.61 -4.16
C VAL A 92 -9.74 14.12 -4.97
N VAL A 93 -8.77 14.71 -4.29
CA VAL A 93 -7.46 15.06 -4.83
C VAL A 93 -6.40 14.35 -3.99
N LEU A 94 -5.61 13.50 -4.63
CA LEU A 94 -4.50 12.78 -3.98
C LEU A 94 -3.17 13.49 -4.27
N HIS A 95 -2.57 14.07 -3.23
CA HIS A 95 -1.24 14.66 -3.26
C HIS A 95 -0.22 13.58 -2.90
N ARG A 96 0.71 13.27 -3.79
CA ARG A 96 1.72 12.22 -3.55
C ARG A 96 3.07 12.89 -3.25
N THR A 97 3.63 12.59 -2.09
CA THR A 97 4.94 13.09 -1.67
C THR A 97 5.85 11.90 -1.39
N PHE A 98 7.06 11.94 -1.93
CA PHE A 98 8.05 10.88 -1.80
C PHE A 98 9.16 11.32 -0.85
N VAL A 99 9.47 10.48 0.14
CA VAL A 99 10.48 10.76 1.16
C VAL A 99 11.46 9.59 1.25
N PRO A 100 12.79 9.83 1.18
CA PRO A 100 13.77 8.76 1.39
C PRO A 100 13.59 8.10 2.76
N GLU A 101 13.64 6.77 2.82
CA GLU A 101 13.38 6.01 4.04
C GLU A 101 14.41 6.26 5.14
N SER A 102 15.58 6.78 4.78
CA SER A 102 16.67 7.18 5.67
C SER A 102 16.44 8.54 6.36
N CYS A 103 15.33 9.24 6.06
CA CYS A 103 15.04 10.57 6.58
C CYS A 103 13.72 10.63 7.38
N PRO A 104 13.56 9.89 8.50
CA PRO A 104 12.33 9.87 9.28
C PRO A 104 11.94 11.23 9.89
N ASP A 105 12.92 12.07 10.26
CA ASP A 105 12.62 13.42 10.76
C ASP A 105 12.01 14.31 9.69
N ARG A 106 12.48 14.20 8.44
CA ARG A 106 11.89 14.92 7.30
C ARG A 106 10.45 14.44 7.05
N LEU A 107 10.21 13.14 7.15
CA LEU A 107 8.86 12.59 7.05
C LEU A 107 7.95 13.15 8.16
N ALA A 108 8.43 13.20 9.41
CA ALA A 108 7.67 13.75 10.53
C ALA A 108 7.29 15.23 10.32
N VAL A 109 8.24 16.05 9.85
CA VAL A 109 7.98 17.46 9.49
C VAL A 109 6.88 17.55 8.42
N LEU A 110 6.97 16.75 7.36
CA LEU A 110 5.96 16.72 6.29
C LEU A 110 4.59 16.27 6.81
N ILE A 111 4.52 15.22 7.66
CA ILE A 111 3.26 14.78 8.29
C ILE A 111 2.61 15.96 9.02
N GLU A 112 3.38 16.69 9.85
CA GLU A 112 2.83 17.81 10.60
C GLU A 112 2.39 18.97 9.69
N GLU A 113 3.20 19.36 8.70
CA GLU A 113 2.87 20.42 7.74
C GLU A 113 1.61 20.09 6.93
N ARG A 114 1.52 18.85 6.43
CA ARG A 114 0.38 18.38 5.64
C ARG A 114 -0.88 18.26 6.47
N SER A 115 -0.78 17.86 7.75
CA SER A 115 -1.93 17.86 8.68
C SER A 115 -2.58 19.23 8.89
N LYS A 116 -1.92 20.34 8.54
CA LYS A 116 -2.49 21.69 8.67
C LYS A 116 -3.41 22.07 7.51
N THR A 117 -3.35 21.31 6.41
CA THR A 117 -3.88 21.76 5.12
C THR A 117 -4.55 20.66 4.31
N ARG A 118 -4.56 19.41 4.81
CA ARG A 118 -5.10 18.21 4.16
C ARG A 118 -6.15 17.63 5.08
N ASP A 119 -7.15 17.00 4.50
CA ASP A 119 -8.27 16.40 5.23
C ASP A 119 -7.92 15.02 5.80
N ALA A 120 -6.97 14.31 5.17
CA ALA A 120 -6.49 13.02 5.65
C ALA A 120 -5.08 12.72 5.13
N LEU A 121 -4.39 11.78 5.79
CA LEU A 121 -3.07 11.30 5.37
C LEU A 121 -3.07 9.77 5.20
N ILE A 122 -2.34 9.30 4.20
CA ILE A 122 -1.92 7.91 4.03
C ILE A 122 -0.39 7.90 4.13
N ILE A 123 0.17 7.11 5.04
CA ILE A 123 1.61 7.15 5.32
C ILE A 123 2.29 5.79 5.24
N PHE A 124 3.46 5.75 4.64
CA PHE A 124 4.45 4.69 4.80
C PHE A 124 5.59 5.20 5.69
N ALA A 125 5.81 4.55 6.83
CA ALA A 125 6.80 5.00 7.83
C ALA A 125 7.21 3.86 8.76
N HIS A 126 8.44 3.91 9.28
CA HIS A 126 8.89 3.02 10.35
C HIS A 126 8.74 3.67 11.73
N GLU A 127 8.90 2.86 12.78
CA GLU A 127 8.79 3.30 14.17
C GLU A 127 9.89 4.31 14.49
N HIS A 128 9.51 5.58 14.71
CA HIS A 128 10.45 6.65 15.02
C HIS A 128 9.78 7.71 15.93
N PRO A 129 10.42 8.19 17.01
CA PRO A 129 9.79 9.12 17.96
C PRO A 129 9.17 10.36 17.31
N ALA A 130 9.88 10.99 16.37
CA ALA A 130 9.36 12.16 15.66
C ALA A 130 8.10 11.84 14.82
N VAL A 131 8.02 10.66 14.23
CA VAL A 131 6.84 10.23 13.46
C VAL A 131 5.65 10.02 14.39
N TYR A 132 5.83 9.34 15.53
CA TYR A 132 4.76 9.19 16.52
C TYR A 132 4.26 10.54 17.04
N GLN A 133 5.16 11.50 17.30
CA GLN A 133 4.79 12.85 17.70
C GLN A 133 3.99 13.57 16.59
N ALA A 134 4.42 13.46 15.32
CA ALA A 134 3.69 14.06 14.21
C ALA A 134 2.28 13.45 14.04
N LEU A 135 2.12 12.15 14.27
CA LEU A 135 0.82 11.47 14.25
C LEU A 135 -0.08 11.88 15.42
N GLN A 136 0.50 12.11 16.60
CA GLN A 136 -0.22 12.72 17.73
C GLN A 136 -0.77 14.11 17.35
N CYS A 137 0.03 14.93 16.65
CA CYS A 137 -0.42 16.23 16.16
C CYS A 137 -1.56 16.11 15.13
N CYS A 138 -1.54 15.09 14.27
CA CYS A 138 -2.65 14.80 13.34
C CYS A 138 -3.95 14.50 14.10
N ARG A 139 -3.88 13.63 15.13
CA ARG A 139 -5.02 13.33 15.99
C ARG A 139 -5.57 14.57 16.69
N GLN A 140 -4.71 15.41 17.26
CA GLN A 140 -5.14 16.65 17.92
C GLN A 140 -5.88 17.61 16.98
N ARG A 141 -5.58 17.57 15.67
CA ARG A 141 -6.26 18.35 14.63
C ARG A 141 -7.49 17.65 14.05
N GLY A 142 -7.78 16.41 14.45
CA GLY A 142 -8.87 15.62 13.88
C GLY A 142 -8.60 15.13 12.45
N VAL A 143 -7.33 15.10 12.01
CA VAL A 143 -6.94 14.59 10.68
C VAL A 143 -6.73 13.08 10.76
N PRO A 144 -7.60 12.25 10.16
CA PRO A 144 -7.43 10.81 10.13
C PRO A 144 -6.20 10.40 9.33
N VAL A 145 -5.51 9.37 9.83
CA VAL A 145 -4.32 8.81 9.20
C VAL A 145 -4.49 7.32 8.95
N VAL A 146 -4.14 6.85 7.76
CA VAL A 146 -4.00 5.42 7.46
C VAL A 146 -2.51 5.09 7.37
N THR A 147 -2.04 4.06 8.09
CA THR A 147 -0.70 3.50 7.85
C THR A 147 -0.76 2.49 6.73
N LEU A 148 0.27 2.44 5.90
CA LEU A 148 0.29 1.66 4.67
C LEU A 148 1.50 0.72 4.66
N VAL A 149 1.29 -0.56 4.32
CA VAL A 149 2.30 -1.62 4.08
C VAL A 149 3.04 -2.10 5.33
N THR A 150 3.56 -1.16 6.12
CA THR A 150 4.15 -1.39 7.44
C THR A 150 3.25 -0.72 8.49
N ASP A 151 3.10 -1.37 9.63
CA ASP A 151 2.29 -0.81 10.71
C ASP A 151 3.14 0.02 11.69
N LEU A 152 2.46 0.89 12.44
CA LEU A 152 3.01 1.66 13.57
C LEU A 152 2.15 1.42 14.83
N PRO A 153 2.30 0.26 15.49
CA PRO A 153 1.51 -0.03 16.69
C PRO A 153 1.71 1.03 17.78
N GLY A 154 0.62 1.44 18.42
CA GLY A 154 0.65 2.52 19.41
C GLY A 154 0.56 3.93 18.82
N ALA A 155 0.66 4.10 17.49
CA ALA A 155 0.35 5.37 16.85
C ALA A 155 -1.17 5.55 16.73
N HIS A 156 -1.61 6.81 16.83
CA HIS A 156 -2.99 7.16 16.53
C HIS A 156 -3.21 7.19 15.02
N ARG A 157 -3.84 6.14 14.53
CA ARG A 157 -4.25 5.95 13.13
C ARG A 157 -5.68 5.43 13.08
N LEU A 158 -6.36 5.73 12.00
CA LEU A 158 -7.71 5.26 11.71
C LEU A 158 -7.71 3.76 11.37
N CYS A 159 -6.74 3.32 10.56
CA CYS A 159 -6.62 1.93 10.13
C CYS A 159 -5.19 1.67 9.65
N HIS A 160 -4.74 0.42 9.75
CA HIS A 160 -3.60 -0.10 9.00
C HIS A 160 -4.08 -0.79 7.73
N VAL A 161 -3.51 -0.43 6.57
CA VAL A 161 -3.75 -1.09 5.29
C VAL A 161 -2.49 -1.84 4.87
N GLY A 162 -2.58 -3.16 4.77
CA GLY A 162 -1.42 -4.00 4.53
C GLY A 162 -1.75 -5.48 4.50
N ILE A 163 -0.78 -6.28 4.07
CA ILE A 163 -0.82 -7.73 4.23
C ILE A 163 -0.34 -8.12 5.63
N ASP A 164 -0.61 -9.36 6.04
CA ASP A 164 0.09 -9.95 7.18
C ASP A 164 1.51 -10.36 6.77
N GLN A 165 2.47 -9.51 7.15
CA GLN A 165 3.88 -9.66 6.80
C GLN A 165 4.53 -10.89 7.46
N LEU A 166 4.08 -11.25 8.66
CA LEU A 166 4.55 -12.45 9.35
C LEU A 166 4.06 -13.70 8.62
N GLN A 167 2.79 -13.74 8.23
CA GLN A 167 2.24 -14.84 7.43
C GLN A 167 2.92 -14.95 6.06
N ALA A 168 3.25 -13.83 5.42
CA ALA A 168 4.01 -13.84 4.17
C ALA A 168 5.41 -14.45 4.36
N GLY A 169 6.13 -14.05 5.42
CA GLY A 169 7.41 -14.65 5.80
C GLY A 169 7.31 -16.15 6.06
N ARG A 170 6.32 -16.57 6.86
CA ARG A 170 6.05 -17.98 7.16
C ARG A 170 5.74 -18.79 5.90
N THR A 171 4.98 -18.20 4.99
CA THR A 171 4.65 -18.83 3.70
C THR A 171 5.91 -19.00 2.86
N ALA A 172 6.74 -17.96 2.74
CA ALA A 172 8.02 -18.05 2.05
C ALA A 172 8.95 -19.11 2.68
N GLY A 173 9.03 -19.20 4.01
CA GLY A 173 9.86 -20.20 4.71
C GLY A 173 9.36 -21.63 4.46
N LEU A 174 8.04 -21.83 4.49
CA LEU A 174 7.43 -23.12 4.18
C LEU A 174 7.75 -23.57 2.75
N MET A 175 7.60 -22.65 1.79
CA MET A 175 7.85 -22.92 0.38
C MET A 175 9.35 -23.19 0.14
N MET A 176 10.24 -22.39 0.73
CA MET A 176 11.67 -22.59 0.63
C MET A 176 12.10 -23.98 1.10
N GLY A 177 11.72 -24.36 2.32
CA GLY A 177 12.08 -25.67 2.88
C GLY A 177 11.45 -26.84 2.12
N SER A 178 10.25 -26.67 1.57
CA SER A 178 9.58 -27.71 0.78
C SER A 178 10.21 -27.91 -0.62
N LEU A 179 10.85 -26.88 -1.17
CA LEU A 179 11.47 -26.91 -2.50
C LEU A 179 12.93 -27.34 -2.46
N ILE A 180 13.66 -27.02 -1.39
CA ILE A 180 15.04 -27.45 -1.19
C ILE A 180 15.05 -28.96 -0.88
N ARG A 181 15.85 -29.72 -1.64
CA ARG A 181 16.00 -31.18 -1.47
C ARG A 181 17.35 -31.61 -0.90
N GLN A 182 18.18 -30.66 -0.51
CA GLN A 182 19.57 -30.90 -0.12
C GLN A 182 19.99 -29.99 1.02
N GLN A 183 20.92 -30.47 1.84
CA GLN A 183 21.56 -29.65 2.87
C GLN A 183 22.38 -28.53 2.22
N GLY A 184 22.43 -27.39 2.92
CA GLY A 184 23.22 -26.23 2.56
C GLY A 184 22.72 -24.94 3.22
N ASP A 185 23.31 -23.83 2.81
CA ASP A 185 23.04 -22.51 3.34
C ASP A 185 21.82 -21.87 2.65
N VAL A 186 20.96 -21.25 3.44
CA VAL A 186 19.87 -20.38 2.97
C VAL A 186 20.18 -18.95 3.37
N ILE A 187 20.20 -18.04 2.40
CA ILE A 187 20.49 -16.63 2.60
C ILE A 187 19.20 -15.81 2.57
N MET A 188 19.10 -14.82 3.46
CA MET A 188 18.06 -13.80 3.38
C MET A 188 18.66 -12.45 2.99
N VAL A 189 18.03 -11.76 2.05
CA VAL A 189 18.30 -10.36 1.74
C VAL A 189 17.05 -9.54 2.08
N SER A 190 17.22 -8.44 2.78
CA SER A 190 16.10 -7.62 3.24
C SER A 190 16.39 -6.14 3.11
N GLY A 191 15.33 -5.33 3.15
CA GLY A 191 15.42 -3.89 3.23
C GLY A 191 15.92 -3.36 4.58
N ARG A 192 15.55 -2.11 4.90
CA ARG A 192 15.87 -1.47 6.18
C ARG A 192 15.25 -2.23 7.36
N SER A 193 16.06 -2.56 8.36
CA SER A 193 15.65 -3.34 9.53
C SER A 193 14.72 -2.60 10.47
N GLU A 194 14.65 -1.27 10.35
CA GLU A 194 13.78 -0.40 11.13
C GLU A 194 12.31 -0.60 10.78
N TYR A 195 12.01 -1.11 9.58
CA TYR A 195 10.65 -1.37 9.13
C TYR A 195 10.13 -2.70 9.66
N ARG A 196 9.02 -2.61 10.40
CA ARG A 196 8.32 -3.77 10.97
C ARG A 196 7.95 -4.81 9.92
N ALA A 197 7.55 -4.38 8.71
CA ALA A 197 7.24 -5.31 7.62
C ALA A 197 8.41 -6.24 7.26
N HIS A 198 9.64 -5.71 7.18
CA HIS A 198 10.84 -6.51 6.94
C HIS A 198 11.15 -7.42 8.13
N GLN A 199 11.07 -6.90 9.36
CA GLN A 199 11.27 -7.70 10.58
C GLN A 199 10.31 -8.89 10.65
N GLN A 200 9.03 -8.67 10.38
CA GLN A 200 8.00 -9.71 10.43
C GLN A 200 8.20 -10.76 9.34
N ARG A 201 8.58 -10.37 8.11
CA ARG A 201 8.91 -11.32 7.05
C ARG A 201 10.11 -12.19 7.41
N ILE A 202 11.18 -11.58 7.92
CA ILE A 202 12.38 -12.30 8.37
C ILE A 202 12.02 -13.27 9.49
N GLN A 203 11.33 -12.78 10.53
CA GLN A 203 10.94 -13.59 11.68
C GLN A 203 10.08 -14.78 11.25
N GLY A 204 9.05 -14.54 10.43
CA GLY A 204 8.15 -15.59 9.97
C GLY A 204 8.86 -16.65 9.13
N PHE A 205 9.79 -16.22 8.27
CA PHE A 205 10.60 -17.14 7.47
C PHE A 205 11.50 -18.00 8.37
N ARG A 206 12.24 -17.35 9.28
CA ARG A 206 13.13 -17.99 10.26
C ARG A 206 12.37 -19.00 11.12
N ASP A 207 11.25 -18.61 11.71
CA ASP A 207 10.39 -19.45 12.56
C ASP A 207 10.00 -20.76 11.88
N VAL A 208 9.69 -20.71 10.58
CA VAL A 208 9.27 -21.88 9.83
C VAL A 208 10.46 -22.73 9.44
N LEU A 209 11.52 -22.11 8.94
CA LEU A 209 12.69 -22.82 8.44
C LEU A 209 13.39 -23.59 9.56
N GLU A 210 13.72 -22.90 10.66
CA GLU A 210 14.40 -23.52 11.80
C GLU A 210 13.57 -24.61 12.49
N LYS A 211 12.24 -24.42 12.56
CA LYS A 211 11.36 -25.38 13.23
C LYS A 211 11.07 -26.63 12.41
N ARG A 212 11.00 -26.51 11.08
CA ARG A 212 10.46 -27.58 10.21
C ARG A 212 11.50 -28.18 9.28
N PHE A 213 12.61 -27.49 9.03
CA PHE A 213 13.65 -27.89 8.07
C PHE A 213 15.04 -27.74 8.69
N PRO A 214 15.35 -28.47 9.78
CA PRO A 214 16.62 -28.35 10.50
C PRO A 214 17.86 -28.75 9.67
N GLU A 215 17.66 -29.39 8.52
CA GLU A 215 18.72 -29.79 7.57
C GLU A 215 19.26 -28.64 6.70
N VAL A 216 18.62 -27.46 6.72
CA VAL A 216 19.14 -26.25 6.08
C VAL A 216 19.70 -25.28 7.12
N THR A 217 20.83 -24.67 6.79
CA THR A 217 21.48 -23.68 7.65
C THR A 217 21.03 -22.29 7.24
N LEU A 218 20.19 -21.65 8.06
CA LEU A 218 19.82 -20.26 7.82
C LEU A 218 20.98 -19.32 8.21
N ARG A 219 21.42 -18.51 7.25
CA ARG A 219 22.43 -17.46 7.48
C ARG A 219 21.78 -16.21 8.05
N GLU A 220 22.60 -15.33 8.63
CA GLU A 220 22.12 -14.02 9.08
C GLU A 220 21.59 -13.18 7.92
N ALA A 221 20.54 -12.40 8.19
CA ALA A 221 19.90 -11.59 7.17
C ALA A 221 20.83 -10.45 6.71
N LEU A 222 20.99 -10.31 5.40
CA LEU A 222 21.74 -9.21 4.78
C LEU A 222 20.84 -7.97 4.68
N ALA A 223 21.15 -6.94 5.47
CA ALA A 223 20.43 -5.66 5.42
C ALA A 223 20.91 -4.81 4.24
N GLY A 224 20.12 -4.79 3.17
CA GLY A 224 20.37 -4.08 1.92
C GLY A 224 20.20 -2.56 2.00
N GLN A 225 19.49 -2.06 3.04
CA GLN A 225 19.32 -0.62 3.30
C GLN A 225 18.77 0.17 2.09
N GLU A 226 17.79 -0.39 1.38
CA GLU A 226 17.27 0.12 0.10
C GLU A 226 18.33 0.50 -0.95
N SER A 227 19.51 -0.13 -0.92
CA SER A 227 20.64 0.20 -1.80
C SER A 227 21.10 -1.01 -2.61
N ARG A 228 20.93 -0.93 -3.94
CA ARG A 228 21.39 -1.94 -4.91
C ARG A 228 22.89 -2.26 -4.78
N ILE A 229 23.70 -1.22 -4.53
CA ILE A 229 25.14 -1.35 -4.33
C ILE A 229 25.44 -2.11 -3.02
N THR A 230 24.74 -1.77 -1.94
CA THR A 230 24.88 -2.46 -0.66
C THR A 230 24.46 -3.92 -0.77
N ILE A 231 23.31 -4.19 -1.42
CA ILE A 231 22.81 -5.55 -1.69
C ILE A 231 23.86 -6.37 -2.45
N SER A 232 24.36 -5.84 -3.57
CA SER A 232 25.39 -6.51 -4.38
C SER A 232 26.63 -6.84 -3.55
N ARG A 233 27.17 -5.85 -2.82
CA ARG A 233 28.38 -6.00 -2.02
C ARG A 233 28.22 -7.05 -0.90
N LEU A 234 27.12 -7.00 -0.17
CA LEU A 234 26.86 -7.92 0.94
C LEU A 234 26.63 -9.34 0.42
N LEU A 235 25.83 -9.49 -0.64
CA LEU A 235 25.55 -10.80 -1.21
C LEU A 235 26.80 -11.45 -1.81
N GLU A 236 27.59 -10.71 -2.58
CA GLU A 236 28.85 -11.25 -3.14
C GLU A 236 29.80 -11.74 -2.04
N LYS A 237 29.91 -10.98 -0.94
CA LYS A 237 30.71 -11.41 0.21
C LYS A 237 30.18 -12.72 0.82
N GLU A 238 28.87 -12.82 1.04
CA GLU A 238 28.27 -14.03 1.64
C GLU A 238 28.38 -15.24 0.71
N LEU A 239 28.19 -15.05 -0.61
CA LEU A 239 28.33 -16.11 -1.61
C LEU A 239 29.75 -16.68 -1.67
N VAL A 240 30.78 -15.83 -1.52
CA VAL A 240 32.19 -16.28 -1.46
C VAL A 240 32.49 -17.04 -0.16
N GLN A 241 31.83 -16.69 0.94
CA GLN A 241 32.05 -17.31 2.26
C GLN A 241 31.24 -18.58 2.46
N SER A 242 30.12 -18.74 1.75
CA SER A 242 29.22 -19.88 1.86
C SER A 242 29.73 -21.05 1.01
N ALA A 243 29.79 -22.25 1.61
CA ALA A 243 30.30 -23.42 0.92
C ALA A 243 29.30 -23.98 -0.10
N LYS A 244 27.98 -23.89 0.20
CA LYS A 244 26.92 -24.42 -0.64
C LYS A 244 25.60 -23.70 -0.39
N VAL A 245 25.32 -22.67 -1.18
CA VAL A 245 24.04 -21.94 -1.10
C VAL A 245 22.97 -22.69 -1.88
N VAL A 246 21.87 -23.03 -1.20
CA VAL A 246 20.76 -23.84 -1.76
C VAL A 246 19.45 -23.08 -1.84
N GLY A 247 19.35 -21.95 -1.13
CA GLY A 247 18.18 -21.08 -1.18
C GLY A 247 18.52 -19.62 -0.91
N LEU A 248 17.75 -18.72 -1.51
CA LEU A 248 17.83 -17.29 -1.26
C LEU A 248 16.42 -16.70 -1.20
N TYR A 249 16.10 -16.02 -0.10
CA TYR A 249 14.86 -15.28 0.06
C TYR A 249 15.13 -13.77 0.06
N ASN A 250 14.58 -13.05 -0.92
CA ASN A 250 14.61 -11.60 -0.93
C ASN A 250 13.27 -11.01 -0.47
N THR A 251 13.31 -10.14 0.54
CA THR A 251 12.10 -9.52 1.11
C THR A 251 11.76 -8.14 0.54
N GLY A 252 12.62 -7.54 -0.30
CA GLY A 252 12.48 -6.15 -0.74
C GLY A 252 13.11 -5.86 -2.10
N LEU A 253 13.80 -4.72 -2.20
CA LEU A 253 14.55 -4.30 -3.39
C LEU A 253 15.59 -5.35 -3.82
N GLY A 254 16.06 -5.28 -5.07
CA GLY A 254 17.32 -5.90 -5.46
C GLY A 254 17.23 -7.19 -6.27
N ASN A 255 16.03 -7.58 -6.75
CA ASN A 255 15.88 -8.84 -7.48
C ASN A 255 16.80 -8.96 -8.71
N THR A 256 17.10 -7.85 -9.40
CA THR A 256 18.06 -7.84 -10.51
C THR A 256 19.46 -8.19 -10.02
N GLU A 257 19.97 -7.43 -9.05
CA GLU A 257 21.31 -7.56 -8.48
C GLU A 257 21.54 -8.95 -7.88
N ILE A 258 20.53 -9.46 -7.18
CA ILE A 258 20.53 -10.79 -6.58
C ILE A 258 20.58 -11.86 -7.67
N SER A 259 19.72 -11.79 -8.68
CA SER A 259 19.70 -12.78 -9.76
C SER A 259 21.00 -12.80 -10.57
N GLU A 260 21.62 -11.65 -10.80
CA GLU A 260 22.90 -11.54 -11.47
C GLU A 260 24.06 -12.09 -10.64
N ALA A 261 24.06 -11.84 -9.32
CA ALA A 261 25.03 -12.43 -8.41
C ALA A 261 24.92 -13.96 -8.40
N LEU A 262 23.70 -14.50 -8.29
CA LEU A 262 23.47 -15.95 -8.39
C LEU A 262 23.96 -16.51 -9.73
N ALA A 263 23.75 -15.79 -10.85
CA ALA A 263 24.23 -16.21 -12.16
C ALA A 263 25.78 -16.24 -12.25
N ARG A 264 26.47 -15.21 -11.72
CA ARG A 264 27.94 -15.16 -11.68
C ARG A 264 28.55 -16.34 -10.91
N HIS A 265 27.88 -16.77 -9.83
CA HIS A 265 28.26 -17.92 -9.02
C HIS A 265 27.70 -19.27 -9.54
N ARG A 266 27.07 -19.30 -10.73
CA ARG A 266 26.46 -20.49 -11.35
C ARG A 266 25.38 -21.16 -10.50
N LEU A 267 24.64 -20.35 -9.73
CA LEU A 267 23.60 -20.79 -8.80
C LEU A 267 22.17 -20.62 -9.35
N THR A 268 21.97 -20.06 -10.54
CA THR A 268 20.62 -19.76 -11.08
C THR A 268 19.63 -20.93 -11.05
N GLN A 269 20.11 -22.16 -11.29
CA GLN A 269 19.28 -23.38 -11.23
C GLN A 269 19.55 -24.24 -9.98
N ALA A 270 20.60 -23.91 -9.23
CA ALA A 270 21.06 -24.70 -8.07
C ALA A 270 20.54 -24.13 -6.74
N CYS A 271 20.16 -22.85 -6.73
CA CYS A 271 19.64 -22.11 -5.59
C CYS A 271 18.17 -21.80 -5.81
N THR A 272 17.32 -22.20 -4.85
CA THR A 272 15.90 -21.85 -4.87
C THR A 272 15.75 -20.37 -4.53
N LEU A 273 15.28 -19.56 -5.49
CA LEU A 273 15.02 -18.13 -5.28
C LEU A 273 13.54 -17.88 -4.97
N ILE A 274 13.26 -17.17 -3.89
CA ILE A 274 11.93 -16.64 -3.54
C ILE A 274 12.02 -15.13 -3.37
N THR A 275 11.06 -14.39 -3.94
CA THR A 275 11.05 -12.91 -3.93
C THR A 275 9.70 -12.34 -3.53
N HIS A 276 9.61 -11.01 -3.50
CA HIS A 276 8.35 -10.27 -3.45
C HIS A 276 8.11 -9.47 -4.73
N GLU A 277 6.83 -9.23 -5.00
CA GLU A 277 6.24 -8.52 -6.13
C GLU A 277 6.32 -9.25 -7.48
N LEU A 278 5.23 -9.21 -8.23
CA LEU A 278 5.17 -9.65 -9.62
C LEU A 278 5.32 -8.43 -10.55
N TYR A 279 6.45 -8.34 -11.22
CA TYR A 279 6.75 -7.25 -12.15
C TYR A 279 7.74 -7.70 -13.22
N SER A 280 8.15 -6.79 -14.10
CA SER A 280 8.98 -7.12 -15.27
C SER A 280 10.20 -7.97 -14.95
N THR A 281 10.94 -7.67 -13.88
CA THR A 281 12.11 -8.48 -13.48
C THR A 281 11.71 -9.89 -13.05
N THR A 282 10.74 -10.04 -12.13
CA THR A 282 10.34 -11.37 -11.63
C THR A 282 9.64 -12.20 -12.70
N LYS A 283 8.87 -11.59 -13.60
CA LYS A 283 8.32 -12.23 -14.82
C LYS A 283 9.43 -12.75 -15.75
N ALA A 284 10.49 -11.97 -15.95
CA ALA A 284 11.64 -12.42 -16.74
C ALA A 284 12.40 -13.57 -16.07
N LEU A 285 12.50 -13.57 -14.73
CA LEU A 285 13.12 -14.66 -13.99
C LEU A 285 12.28 -15.95 -14.07
N PHE A 286 10.96 -15.88 -13.96
CA PHE A 286 10.10 -17.05 -14.20
C PHE A 286 10.27 -17.61 -15.62
N SER A 287 10.30 -16.74 -16.63
CA SER A 287 10.50 -17.15 -18.03
C SER A 287 11.84 -17.87 -18.28
N ARG A 288 12.83 -17.67 -17.40
CA ARG A 288 14.16 -18.29 -17.46
C ARG A 288 14.34 -19.44 -16.46
N ASN A 289 13.25 -19.88 -15.80
CA ASN A 289 13.29 -20.86 -14.71
C ASN A 289 14.28 -20.48 -13.59
N ALA A 290 14.45 -19.18 -13.30
CA ALA A 290 15.42 -18.65 -12.34
C ALA A 290 14.78 -18.20 -11.02
N LEU A 291 13.45 -18.29 -10.92
CA LEU A 291 12.67 -17.88 -9.77
C LEU A 291 11.63 -18.95 -9.47
N ALA A 292 11.60 -19.44 -8.24
CA ALA A 292 10.66 -20.49 -7.84
C ALA A 292 9.28 -19.91 -7.49
N LEU A 293 9.26 -18.79 -6.76
CA LEU A 293 8.05 -18.18 -6.25
C LEU A 293 8.24 -16.68 -6.02
N THR A 294 7.20 -15.88 -6.28
CA THR A 294 7.11 -14.51 -5.76
C THR A 294 5.80 -14.30 -5.02
N LEU A 295 5.86 -13.57 -3.91
CA LEU A 295 4.69 -13.13 -3.14
C LEU A 295 4.34 -11.71 -3.57
N ASP A 296 3.16 -11.50 -4.15
CA ASP A 296 2.70 -10.18 -4.56
C ASP A 296 1.71 -9.61 -3.55
N GLN A 297 1.85 -8.33 -3.22
CA GLN A 297 1.04 -7.72 -2.17
C GLN A 297 -0.22 -7.03 -2.69
N ASN A 298 -0.49 -6.99 -4.00
CA ASN A 298 -1.61 -6.26 -4.60
C ASN A 298 -1.59 -4.75 -4.26
N THR A 299 -0.71 -3.99 -4.92
CA THR A 299 -0.62 -2.53 -4.75
C THR A 299 -1.95 -1.82 -5.05
N ALA A 300 -2.70 -2.31 -6.05
CA ALA A 300 -4.00 -1.75 -6.40
C ALA A 300 -5.00 -1.87 -5.24
N ARG A 301 -5.02 -3.02 -4.55
CA ARG A 301 -5.88 -3.21 -3.37
C ARG A 301 -5.44 -2.36 -2.19
N HIS A 302 -4.13 -2.17 -1.97
CA HIS A 302 -3.62 -1.24 -0.97
C HIS A 302 -4.16 0.17 -1.22
N ALA A 303 -3.96 0.69 -2.43
CA ALA A 303 -4.40 2.03 -2.78
C ALA A 303 -5.93 2.18 -2.67
N GLN A 304 -6.69 1.19 -3.15
CA GLN A 304 -8.15 1.20 -3.12
C GLN A 304 -8.69 1.22 -1.70
N LEU A 305 -8.21 0.33 -0.83
CA LEU A 305 -8.66 0.25 0.56
C LEU A 305 -8.33 1.52 1.32
N SER A 306 -7.10 2.05 1.20
CA SER A 306 -6.71 3.27 1.91
C SER A 306 -7.60 4.46 1.56
N VAL A 307 -7.91 4.66 0.27
CA VAL A 307 -8.79 5.76 -0.17
C VAL A 307 -10.23 5.51 0.28
N ASN A 308 -10.75 4.29 0.10
CA ASN A 308 -12.14 3.98 0.47
C ASN A 308 -12.39 4.13 1.97
N ILE A 309 -11.46 3.68 2.82
CA ILE A 309 -11.55 3.81 4.27
C ILE A 309 -11.60 5.29 4.66
N LEU A 310 -10.69 6.10 4.11
CA LEU A 310 -10.67 7.54 4.40
C LEU A 310 -11.94 8.24 3.91
N LEU A 311 -12.40 7.95 2.70
CA LEU A 311 -13.64 8.56 2.18
C LEU A 311 -14.87 8.15 2.99
N SER A 312 -14.95 6.88 3.41
CA SER A 312 -16.08 6.41 4.24
C SER A 312 -16.10 7.12 5.60
N TYR A 313 -14.93 7.30 6.22
CA TYR A 313 -14.79 8.08 7.44
C TYR A 313 -15.11 9.57 7.24
N LEU A 314 -14.56 10.21 6.19
CA LEU A 314 -14.72 11.64 5.94
C LEU A 314 -16.16 12.01 5.51
N GLU A 315 -16.80 11.17 4.70
CA GLU A 315 -18.14 11.43 4.15
C GLU A 315 -19.25 11.00 5.13
N HIS A 316 -19.04 9.93 5.90
CA HIS A 316 -20.11 9.28 6.68
C HIS A 316 -19.77 9.09 8.16
N GLY A 317 -18.54 9.37 8.60
CA GLY A 317 -18.10 9.14 9.97
C GLY A 317 -17.92 7.66 10.33
N GLU A 318 -17.81 6.78 9.33
CA GLU A 318 -17.64 5.34 9.55
C GLU A 318 -16.27 5.04 10.15
N ILE A 319 -16.26 4.40 11.33
CA ILE A 319 -15.03 4.00 12.02
C ILE A 319 -14.70 2.55 11.61
N PRO A 320 -13.58 2.31 10.91
CA PRO A 320 -13.18 0.97 10.51
C PRO A 320 -12.64 0.17 11.71
N GLU A 321 -12.74 -1.17 11.60
CA GLU A 321 -11.90 -2.07 12.38
C GLU A 321 -10.42 -1.86 12.02
N GLU A 322 -9.58 -1.57 13.02
CA GLU A 322 -8.20 -1.06 12.89
C GLU A 322 -7.32 -1.88 11.94
N TYR A 323 -7.49 -3.20 11.94
CA TYR A 323 -6.70 -4.13 11.12
C TYR A 323 -7.53 -4.87 10.07
N ASN A 324 -8.76 -5.24 10.39
CA ASN A 324 -9.54 -6.11 9.51
C ASN A 324 -10.03 -5.36 8.26
N SER A 325 -10.38 -4.08 8.38
CA SER A 325 -10.90 -3.28 7.26
C SER A 325 -9.85 -3.00 6.19
N GLY A 326 -8.58 -2.83 6.61
CA GLY A 326 -7.45 -2.57 5.73
C GLY A 326 -6.68 -3.82 5.32
N LYS A 327 -7.17 -5.03 5.67
CA LYS A 327 -6.47 -6.28 5.37
C LYS A 327 -6.40 -6.52 3.86
N VAL A 328 -5.18 -6.70 3.37
CA VAL A 328 -4.90 -7.13 2.00
C VAL A 328 -4.45 -8.58 2.01
N THR A 329 -4.89 -9.35 1.02
CA THR A 329 -4.43 -10.73 0.79
C THR A 329 -3.29 -10.69 -0.22
N PHE A 330 -2.14 -11.27 0.14
CA PHE A 330 -1.05 -11.47 -0.82
C PHE A 330 -1.37 -12.67 -1.73
N MET A 331 -0.84 -12.65 -2.94
CA MET A 331 -0.97 -13.74 -3.91
C MET A 331 0.37 -14.44 -4.13
N LEU A 332 0.30 -15.71 -4.51
CA LEU A 332 1.45 -16.53 -4.84
C LEU A 332 1.53 -16.71 -6.35
N TYR A 333 2.66 -16.31 -6.92
CA TYR A 333 2.95 -16.50 -8.33
C TYR A 333 4.15 -17.43 -8.51
N THR A 334 4.00 -18.35 -9.45
CA THR A 334 4.96 -19.36 -9.87
C THR A 334 5.10 -19.28 -11.39
N GLN A 335 5.97 -20.10 -11.98
CA GLN A 335 6.09 -20.23 -13.43
C GLN A 335 4.77 -20.60 -14.14
N GLU A 336 3.82 -21.21 -13.44
CA GLU A 336 2.58 -21.71 -14.04
C GLU A 336 1.44 -20.68 -14.10
N ASN A 337 1.53 -19.56 -13.37
CA ASN A 337 0.40 -18.63 -13.21
C ASN A 337 0.80 -17.14 -13.21
N PHE A 338 1.99 -16.78 -13.69
CA PHE A 338 2.48 -15.39 -13.68
C PHE A 338 2.11 -14.52 -14.90
N TYR A 339 1.47 -15.12 -15.90
CA TYR A 339 1.12 -14.47 -17.17
C TYR A 339 -0.01 -13.46 -17.04
#